data_AF-A0A524RLZ2-F1
#
_entry.id   AF-A0A524RLZ2-F1
#
_cell.length_a   1.000
_cell.length_b   1.000
_cell.length_c   1.000
_cell.angle_alpha   90.00
_cell.angle_beta   90.00
_cell.angle_gamma   90.00
#
_symmetry.space_group_name_H-M   'P 1'
#
loop_
_entity.id
_entity.type
_entity.pdbx_description
1 polymer ?
#
loop_
_entity_poly.entity_id
_entity_poly.type
_entity_poly.pdbx_seq_one_letter_code
_entity_poly.pdbx_strand_id
1 'polypeptide(L)'
;MLPLARVLTLGLLSLAIAACTTPPAPEGGMTSLDSGEEAAGPMQGDASSMMDTLLAGNVSPKVQRSSTADQVALADHLTASGATVYTAYWCHACSIQKELFGKEAVASLDVVECAADGQDSQSELCDTKGVVGYPTWEIKGVLQDGGVKGMGELADLSGYGGDRDWP
;
A
#
# COMPACT_ATOMS: atom_id res chain seq x y z
N MET A 1 65.00 -6.41 4.17
CA MET A 1 64.86 -5.85 5.52
C MET A 1 63.37 -5.70 5.81
N LEU A 2 62.76 -6.70 6.45
CA LEU A 2 61.51 -6.62 7.22
C LEU A 2 61.89 -6.24 8.67
N PRO A 3 61.01 -5.74 9.58
CA PRO A 3 59.64 -6.23 9.83
C PRO A 3 58.65 -5.05 10.09
N LEU A 4 57.35 -5.18 10.34
CA LEU A 4 56.73 -5.90 11.43
C LEU A 4 55.20 -5.79 11.27
N ALA A 5 54.53 -6.93 11.34
CA ALA A 5 53.09 -7.05 11.43
C ALA A 5 52.53 -6.38 12.70
N ARG A 6 51.37 -5.74 12.58
CA ARG A 6 50.43 -5.48 13.68
C ARG A 6 49.12 -6.16 13.29
N VAL A 7 48.93 -7.39 13.76
CA VAL A 7 48.18 -7.76 14.98
C VAL A 7 46.72 -7.35 14.87
N LEU A 8 45.91 -8.38 14.61
CA LEU A 8 44.46 -8.40 14.67
C LEU A 8 43.96 -7.96 16.06
N THR A 9 42.91 -7.15 16.07
CA THR A 9 41.94 -7.13 17.17
C THR A 9 40.57 -7.40 16.60
N LEU A 10 40.16 -8.67 16.62
CA LEU A 10 38.76 -9.08 16.57
C LEU A 10 38.11 -8.59 17.87
N GLY A 11 37.34 -7.50 17.78
CA GLY A 11 36.44 -7.09 18.85
C GLY A 11 35.24 -8.03 18.88
N LEU A 12 35.23 -8.96 19.84
CA LEU A 12 34.03 -9.71 20.21
C LEU A 12 33.04 -8.75 20.86
N LEU A 13 32.06 -8.29 20.10
CA LEU A 13 30.90 -7.58 20.64
C LEU A 13 29.95 -8.63 21.22
N SER A 14 30.02 -8.82 22.54
CA SER A 14 29.13 -9.70 23.28
C SER A 14 27.67 -9.27 23.10
N LEU A 15 26.90 -10.20 22.56
CA LEU A 15 25.46 -10.17 22.41
C LEU A 15 24.80 -10.22 23.80
N ALA A 16 24.27 -9.09 24.27
CA ALA A 16 23.37 -9.08 25.42
C ALA A 16 21.93 -9.36 24.93
N ILE A 17 21.52 -10.62 25.01
CA ILE A 17 20.13 -11.03 24.80
C ILE A 17 19.36 -10.63 26.05
N ALA A 18 18.67 -9.49 26.01
CA ALA A 18 17.67 -9.14 26.99
C ALA A 18 16.47 -10.09 26.80
N ALA A 19 16.29 -11.03 27.73
CA ALA A 19 15.11 -11.87 27.79
C ALA A 19 13.90 -10.98 28.16
N CYS A 20 13.06 -10.68 27.17
CA CYS A 20 11.72 -10.14 27.43
C CYS A 20 10.89 -11.20 28.15
N THR A 21 10.80 -11.09 29.46
CA THR A 21 9.79 -11.81 30.25
C THR A 21 8.44 -11.17 29.98
N THR A 22 7.61 -11.82 29.16
CA THR A 22 6.22 -11.42 28.93
C THR A 22 5.40 -11.57 30.22
N PRO A 23 4.68 -10.53 30.69
CA PRO A 23 3.75 -10.66 31.80
C PRO A 23 2.52 -11.50 31.41
N PRO A 24 1.90 -12.24 32.36
CA PRO A 24 0.67 -12.99 32.11
C PRO A 24 -0.51 -12.05 31.82
N ALA A 25 -1.33 -12.43 30.85
CA ALA A 25 -2.56 -11.74 30.48
C ALA A 25 -3.60 -11.78 31.62
N PRO A 26 -4.39 -10.73 31.85
CA PRO A 26 -5.52 -10.77 32.76
C PRO A 26 -6.70 -11.53 32.14
N GLU A 27 -7.20 -12.54 32.83
CA GLU A 27 -8.45 -13.22 32.52
C GLU A 27 -9.62 -12.32 32.95
N GLY A 28 -10.22 -11.64 31.97
CA GLY A 28 -11.43 -10.81 32.13
C GLY A 28 -12.59 -11.42 31.35
N GLY A 29 -13.65 -11.78 32.08
CA GLY A 29 -14.78 -12.57 31.60
C GLY A 29 -15.67 -11.89 30.56
N MET A 30 -16.19 -12.72 29.65
CA MET A 30 -17.33 -12.41 28.79
C MET A 30 -18.58 -12.14 29.64
N THR A 31 -19.02 -10.89 29.68
CA THR A 31 -20.41 -10.58 29.98
C THR A 31 -21.20 -10.53 28.68
N SER A 32 -22.13 -11.47 28.59
CA SER A 32 -23.18 -11.58 27.58
C SER A 32 -23.83 -10.22 27.28
N LEU A 33 -23.85 -9.83 26.01
CA LEU A 33 -24.65 -8.71 25.50
C LEU A 33 -25.33 -9.14 24.19
N ASP A 34 -26.62 -9.42 24.36
CA ASP A 34 -27.76 -9.13 23.50
C ASP A 34 -27.82 -9.73 22.09
N SER A 35 -28.73 -10.71 21.97
CA SER A 35 -29.29 -11.23 20.74
C SER A 35 -30.09 -10.15 20.02
N GLY A 36 -29.41 -9.38 19.17
CA GLY A 36 -30.04 -8.64 18.08
C GLY A 36 -30.27 -9.58 16.90
N GLU A 37 -31.52 -9.98 16.71
CA GLU A 37 -32.00 -10.78 15.58
C GLU A 37 -32.01 -9.90 14.32
N GLU A 38 -30.88 -9.85 13.60
CA GLU A 38 -30.85 -9.33 12.23
C GLU A 38 -31.34 -10.42 11.28
N ALA A 39 -32.50 -10.17 10.69
CA ALA A 39 -33.14 -11.04 9.72
C ALA A 39 -32.16 -11.37 8.57
N ALA A 40 -31.73 -12.63 8.51
CA ALA A 40 -31.05 -13.18 7.35
C ALA A 40 -32.03 -13.16 6.17
N GLY A 41 -31.94 -12.10 5.37
CA GLY A 41 -32.44 -12.10 4.01
C GLY A 41 -31.80 -13.26 3.23
N PRO A 42 -32.48 -13.82 2.22
CA PRO A 42 -31.97 -14.99 1.53
C PRO A 42 -30.66 -14.65 0.82
N MET A 43 -29.60 -15.41 1.12
CA MET A 43 -28.36 -15.40 0.35
C MET A 43 -28.65 -16.03 -1.01
N GLN A 44 -29.09 -15.21 -1.97
CA GLN A 44 -29.35 -15.63 -3.36
C GLN A 44 -28.06 -15.78 -4.21
N GLY A 45 -26.91 -16.04 -3.58
CA GLY A 45 -25.65 -16.28 -4.29
C GLY A 45 -25.53 -17.74 -4.72
N ASP A 46 -25.43 -18.00 -6.02
CA ASP A 46 -25.08 -19.33 -6.52
C ASP A 46 -23.65 -19.68 -6.11
N ALA A 47 -23.39 -20.95 -5.74
CA ALA A 47 -22.08 -21.43 -5.32
C ALA A 47 -20.98 -21.15 -6.35
N SER A 48 -21.35 -21.00 -7.63
CA SER A 48 -20.44 -20.58 -8.69
C SER A 48 -19.88 -19.17 -8.48
N SER A 49 -20.66 -18.23 -7.92
CA SER A 49 -20.21 -16.85 -7.66
C SER A 49 -19.25 -16.76 -6.48
N MET A 50 -19.42 -17.64 -5.48
CA MET A 50 -18.51 -17.70 -4.35
C MET A 50 -17.15 -18.31 -4.75
N MET A 51 -17.16 -19.31 -5.64
CA MET A 51 -15.93 -19.87 -6.20
C MET A 51 -15.20 -18.85 -7.09
N ASP A 52 -15.93 -18.06 -7.87
CA ASP A 52 -15.34 -16.99 -8.69
C ASP A 52 -14.65 -15.94 -7.81
N THR A 53 -15.28 -15.54 -6.71
CA THR A 53 -14.71 -14.59 -5.74
C THR A 53 -13.46 -15.14 -5.04
N LEU A 54 -13.41 -16.44 -4.76
CA LEU A 54 -12.24 -17.09 -4.16
C LEU A 54 -11.04 -17.20 -5.12
N LEU A 55 -11.30 -17.24 -6.42
CA LEU A 55 -10.25 -17.31 -7.45
C LEU A 55 -9.78 -15.92 -7.89
N ALA A 56 -10.60 -14.89 -7.68
CA ALA A 56 -10.32 -13.53 -8.13
C ALA A 56 -9.20 -12.85 -7.31
N GLY A 57 -9.00 -13.25 -6.04
CA GLY A 57 -8.00 -12.64 -5.17
C GLY A 57 -8.54 -11.44 -4.39
N ASN A 58 -7.74 -10.91 -3.47
CA ASN A 58 -8.19 -9.88 -2.53
C ASN A 58 -8.17 -8.48 -3.15
N VAL A 59 -9.24 -7.71 -2.94
CA VAL A 59 -9.41 -6.37 -3.53
C VAL A 59 -9.11 -5.26 -2.54
N SER A 60 -8.59 -4.13 -3.06
CA SER A 60 -8.38 -2.92 -2.27
C SER A 60 -9.72 -2.39 -1.72
N PRO A 61 -9.75 -1.78 -0.53
CA PRO A 61 -10.90 -1.01 -0.07
C PRO A 61 -11.33 0.03 -1.11
N LYS A 62 -12.64 0.21 -1.26
CA LYS A 62 -13.19 1.20 -2.18
C LYS A 62 -12.85 2.61 -1.71
N VAL A 63 -12.41 3.45 -2.65
CA VAL A 63 -12.24 4.90 -2.43
C VAL A 63 -13.61 5.52 -2.19
N GLN A 64 -13.74 6.37 -1.18
CA GLN A 64 -15.01 6.92 -0.72
C GLN A 64 -15.22 8.36 -1.21
N ARG A 65 -14.17 9.19 -1.21
CA ARG A 65 -14.28 10.58 -1.65
C ARG A 65 -14.46 10.70 -3.16
N SER A 66 -15.25 11.69 -3.58
CA SER A 66 -15.26 12.15 -4.96
C SER A 66 -14.08 13.11 -5.20
N SER A 67 -13.68 13.21 -6.46
CA SER A 67 -12.57 13.99 -6.95
C SER A 67 -13.06 15.37 -7.39
N THR A 68 -12.21 16.39 -7.25
CA THR A 68 -12.35 17.68 -7.94
C THR A 68 -11.85 17.56 -9.38
N ALA A 69 -12.17 18.56 -10.20
CA ALA A 69 -11.67 18.64 -11.57
C ALA A 69 -10.13 18.66 -11.61
N ASP A 70 -9.51 19.42 -10.69
CA ASP A 70 -8.06 19.49 -10.59
C ASP A 70 -7.47 18.12 -10.27
N GLN A 71 -8.01 17.40 -9.27
CA GLN A 71 -7.54 16.06 -8.88
C GLN A 71 -7.55 15.07 -10.07
N VAL A 72 -8.60 15.13 -10.90
CA VAL A 72 -8.68 14.36 -12.14
C VAL A 72 -7.60 14.80 -13.13
N ALA A 73 -7.42 16.11 -13.35
CA ALA A 73 -6.42 16.63 -14.28
C ALA A 73 -4.98 16.24 -13.90
N LEU A 74 -4.65 16.21 -12.59
CA LEU A 74 -3.35 15.70 -12.14
C LEU A 74 -3.20 14.19 -12.37
N ALA A 75 -4.24 13.40 -12.09
CA ALA A 75 -4.19 11.96 -12.34
C ALA A 75 -4.01 11.64 -13.84
N ASP A 76 -4.75 12.33 -14.70
CA ASP A 76 -4.63 12.20 -16.15
C ASP A 76 -3.22 12.58 -16.62
N HIS A 77 -2.64 13.66 -16.08
CA HIS A 77 -1.25 14.04 -16.40
C HIS A 77 -0.24 13.00 -15.93
N LEU A 78 -0.38 12.47 -14.71
CA LEU A 78 0.49 11.43 -14.18
C LEU A 78 0.51 10.23 -15.13
N THR A 79 -0.65 9.68 -15.46
CA THR A 79 -0.79 8.56 -16.39
C THR A 79 -0.25 8.89 -17.79
N ALA A 80 -0.62 10.04 -18.36
CA ALA A 80 -0.12 10.46 -19.67
C ALA A 80 1.40 10.64 -19.71
N SER A 81 2.02 10.97 -18.57
CA SER A 81 3.48 11.08 -18.42
C SER A 81 4.18 9.74 -18.12
N GLY A 82 3.43 8.65 -18.03
CA GLY A 82 3.93 7.31 -17.71
C GLY A 82 4.27 7.12 -16.23
N ALA A 83 3.65 7.88 -15.33
CA ALA A 83 3.78 7.65 -13.89
C ALA A 83 2.95 6.44 -13.46
N THR A 84 3.53 5.59 -12.63
CA THR A 84 2.87 4.39 -12.08
C THR A 84 2.93 4.41 -10.57
N VAL A 85 1.87 3.99 -9.91
CA VAL A 85 1.85 3.78 -8.45
C VAL A 85 1.72 2.30 -8.12
N TYR A 86 2.71 1.78 -7.38
CA TYR A 86 2.77 0.43 -6.87
C TYR A 86 2.13 0.38 -5.49
N THR A 87 1.11 -0.47 -5.34
CA THR A 87 0.27 -0.55 -4.14
C THR A 87 0.09 -1.99 -3.68
N ALA A 88 -0.42 -2.17 -2.46
CA ALA A 88 -0.92 -3.46 -1.99
C ALA A 88 -2.35 -3.30 -1.48
N TYR A 89 -3.24 -4.26 -1.72
CA TYR A 89 -4.65 -4.09 -1.37
C TYR A 89 -4.88 -3.88 0.14
N TRP A 90 -4.08 -4.52 0.98
CA TRP A 90 -4.16 -4.46 2.45
C TRP A 90 -3.43 -3.24 3.04
N CYS A 91 -2.77 -2.42 2.22
CA CYS A 91 -1.93 -1.33 2.68
C CYS A 91 -2.75 -0.08 3.04
N HIS A 92 -2.76 0.29 4.32
CA HIS A 92 -3.49 1.47 4.82
C HIS A 92 -3.01 2.79 4.17
N ALA A 93 -1.70 2.97 4.03
CA ALA A 93 -1.12 4.13 3.36
C ALA A 93 -1.56 4.25 1.89
N CYS A 94 -1.76 3.11 1.22
CA CYS A 94 -2.22 3.03 -0.15
C CYS A 94 -3.67 3.49 -0.27
N SER A 95 -4.53 3.09 0.68
CA SER A 95 -5.90 3.62 0.78
C SER A 95 -5.89 5.13 0.99
N ILE A 96 -5.03 5.66 1.87
CA ILE A 96 -4.90 7.12 2.08
C ILE A 96 -4.49 7.81 0.77
N GLN A 97 -3.48 7.31 0.07
CA GLN A 97 -3.04 7.88 -1.21
C GLN A 97 -4.19 7.93 -2.23
N LYS A 98 -4.98 6.86 -2.33
CA LYS A 98 -6.15 6.80 -3.23
C LYS A 98 -7.24 7.80 -2.81
N GLU A 99 -7.48 7.99 -1.51
CA GLU A 99 -8.43 9.00 -1.00
C GLU A 99 -7.98 10.46 -1.21
N LEU A 100 -6.68 10.72 -1.37
CA LEU A 100 -6.18 12.04 -1.77
C LEU A 100 -6.56 12.40 -3.21
N PHE A 101 -6.78 11.39 -4.08
CA PHE A 101 -7.22 11.59 -5.45
C PHE A 101 -8.74 11.57 -5.58
N GLY A 102 -9.41 10.63 -4.91
CA GLY A 102 -10.85 10.41 -5.07
C GLY A 102 -11.18 9.40 -6.18
N LYS A 103 -12.45 8.99 -6.25
CA LYS A 103 -12.93 7.88 -7.11
C LYS A 103 -12.60 8.06 -8.59
N GLU A 104 -12.96 9.23 -9.13
CA GLU A 104 -12.85 9.58 -10.53
C GLU A 104 -11.38 9.68 -10.95
N ALA A 105 -10.55 10.35 -10.14
CA ALA A 105 -9.12 10.51 -10.44
C ALA A 105 -8.34 9.20 -10.29
N VAL A 106 -8.64 8.36 -9.28
CA VAL A 106 -7.99 7.04 -9.14
C VAL A 106 -8.29 6.12 -10.33
N ALA A 107 -9.45 6.26 -10.97
CA ALA A 107 -9.79 5.47 -12.16
C ALA A 107 -8.91 5.81 -13.38
N SER A 108 -8.30 7.00 -13.40
CA SER A 108 -7.34 7.40 -14.43
C SER A 108 -5.91 6.94 -14.17
N LEU A 109 -5.55 6.60 -12.92
CA LEU A 109 -4.18 6.29 -12.52
C LEU A 109 -3.75 4.90 -12.99
N ASP A 110 -2.49 4.79 -13.43
CA ASP A 110 -1.82 3.50 -13.58
C ASP A 110 -1.43 2.92 -12.20
N VAL A 111 -2.32 2.11 -11.64
CA VAL A 111 -2.15 1.45 -10.32
C VAL A 111 -1.75 -0.01 -10.52
N VAL A 112 -0.63 -0.41 -9.93
CA VAL A 112 -0.16 -1.80 -9.89
C VAL A 112 -0.44 -2.41 -8.52
N GLU A 113 -1.05 -3.59 -8.51
CA GLU A 113 -1.26 -4.40 -7.30
C GLU A 113 -0.07 -5.35 -7.10
N CYS A 114 0.64 -5.19 -5.98
CA CYS A 114 1.86 -5.92 -5.67
C CYS A 114 1.68 -7.02 -4.64
N ALA A 115 0.54 -7.13 -3.95
CA ALA A 115 0.29 -8.26 -3.05
C ALA A 115 0.10 -9.53 -3.87
N ALA A 116 0.82 -10.60 -3.53
CA ALA A 116 0.78 -11.87 -4.28
C ALA A 116 -0.62 -12.51 -4.31
N ASP A 117 -1.43 -12.27 -3.29
CA ASP A 117 -2.81 -12.72 -3.15
C ASP A 117 -3.85 -11.64 -3.50
N GLY A 118 -3.40 -10.51 -4.05
CA GLY A 118 -4.26 -9.45 -4.54
C GLY A 118 -4.91 -9.80 -5.88
N GLN A 119 -6.09 -9.23 -6.13
CA GLN A 119 -6.74 -9.30 -7.43
C GLN A 119 -5.83 -8.72 -8.52
N ASP A 120 -5.68 -9.46 -9.62
CA ASP A 120 -4.85 -9.08 -10.76
C ASP A 120 -3.41 -8.72 -10.36
N SER A 121 -2.89 -9.45 -9.36
CA SER A 121 -1.53 -9.24 -8.83
C SER A 121 -0.46 -9.24 -9.91
N GLN A 122 0.46 -8.30 -9.79
CA GLN A 122 1.69 -8.19 -10.55
C GLN A 122 2.91 -8.20 -9.61
N SER A 123 2.85 -9.00 -8.54
CA SER A 123 3.93 -9.11 -7.54
C SER A 123 5.33 -9.32 -8.13
N GLU A 124 5.49 -10.18 -9.15
CA GLU A 124 6.79 -10.41 -9.82
C GLU A 124 7.32 -9.16 -10.54
N LEU A 125 6.44 -8.33 -11.10
CA LEU A 125 6.83 -7.03 -11.67
C LEU A 125 7.36 -6.11 -10.57
N CYS A 126 6.66 -6.04 -9.43
CA CYS A 126 7.06 -5.21 -8.29
C CYS A 126 8.43 -5.65 -7.73
N ASP A 127 8.67 -6.96 -7.60
CA ASP A 127 9.96 -7.52 -7.19
C ASP A 127 11.07 -7.16 -8.20
N THR A 128 10.80 -7.32 -9.49
CA THR A 128 11.76 -7.00 -10.58
C THR A 128 12.11 -5.51 -10.61
N LYS A 129 11.13 -4.65 -10.34
CA LYS A 129 11.32 -3.19 -10.23
C LYS A 129 12.09 -2.79 -8.97
N GLY A 130 12.11 -3.64 -7.94
CA GLY A 130 12.74 -3.34 -6.65
C GLY A 130 11.86 -2.48 -5.74
N VAL A 131 10.54 -2.65 -5.80
CA VAL A 131 9.61 -1.98 -4.90
C VAL A 131 9.71 -2.60 -3.50
N VAL A 132 10.18 -1.82 -2.52
CA VAL A 132 10.42 -2.30 -1.14
C VAL A 132 9.42 -1.79 -0.10
N GLY A 133 8.46 -0.95 -0.51
CA GLY A 133 7.45 -0.36 0.35
C GLY A 133 6.27 0.20 -0.44
N TYR A 134 5.17 0.51 0.23
CA TYR A 134 3.93 0.94 -0.41
C TYR A 134 3.28 2.17 0.28
N PRO A 135 2.59 3.04 -0.49
CA PRO A 135 2.65 3.10 -1.95
C PRO A 135 4.04 3.54 -2.41
N THR A 136 4.47 3.13 -3.59
CA THR A 136 5.69 3.65 -4.23
C THR A 136 5.31 4.21 -5.59
N TRP A 137 5.76 5.42 -5.90
CA TRP A 137 5.58 6.04 -7.21
C TRP A 137 6.81 5.84 -8.08
N GLU A 138 6.64 5.44 -9.33
CA GLU A 138 7.65 5.57 -10.38
C GLU A 138 7.25 6.73 -11.27
N ILE A 139 8.05 7.79 -11.28
CA ILE A 139 7.79 8.99 -12.08
C ILE A 139 9.04 9.28 -12.89
N LYS A 140 8.89 9.46 -14.22
CA LYS A 140 10.01 9.65 -15.16
C LYS A 140 11.08 8.54 -15.04
N GLY A 141 10.63 7.30 -14.80
CA GLY A 141 11.49 6.13 -14.66
C GLY A 141 12.28 6.04 -13.35
N VAL A 142 11.97 6.90 -12.36
CA VAL A 142 12.63 6.89 -11.05
C VAL A 142 11.63 6.46 -9.98
N LEU A 143 11.93 5.34 -9.31
CA LEU A 143 11.23 4.94 -8.10
C LEU A 143 11.52 5.94 -7.00
N GLN A 144 10.45 6.48 -6.44
CA GLN A 144 10.50 7.35 -5.28
C GLN A 144 10.52 6.53 -3.99
N ASP A 145 10.90 7.16 -2.88
CA ASP A 145 10.75 6.54 -1.57
C ASP A 145 9.29 6.17 -1.29
N GLY A 146 9.09 5.01 -0.66
CA GLY A 146 7.78 4.49 -0.31
C GLY A 146 7.08 5.34 0.75
N GLY A 147 5.75 5.42 0.63
CA GLY A 147 4.89 6.21 1.50
C GLY A 147 3.96 7.13 0.71
N VAL A 148 2.98 7.69 1.42
CA VAL A 148 2.04 8.66 0.84
C VAL A 148 2.78 9.90 0.38
N LYS A 149 2.49 10.34 -0.84
CA LYS A 149 2.96 11.60 -1.43
C LYS A 149 1.80 12.58 -1.57
N GLY A 150 2.06 13.83 -1.21
CA GLY A 150 1.07 14.89 -1.35
C GLY A 150 0.80 15.25 -2.81
N MET A 151 -0.38 15.79 -3.11
CA MET A 151 -0.77 16.19 -4.47
C MET A 151 0.21 17.19 -5.09
N GLY A 152 0.67 18.16 -4.30
CA GLY A 152 1.68 19.14 -4.75
C GLY A 152 3.04 18.49 -5.07
N GLU A 153 3.49 17.52 -4.27
CA GLU A 153 4.73 16.79 -4.52
C GLU A 153 4.63 15.97 -5.81
N LEU A 154 3.52 15.26 -6.03
CA LEU A 154 3.27 14.50 -7.26
C LEU A 154 3.21 15.42 -8.49
N ALA A 155 2.59 16.59 -8.35
CA ALA A 155 2.58 17.60 -9.40
C ALA A 155 4.01 18.09 -9.73
N ASP A 156 4.84 18.35 -8.73
CA ASP A 156 6.22 18.79 -8.93
C ASP A 156 7.10 17.70 -9.56
N LEU A 157 7.04 16.47 -9.06
CA LEU A 157 7.79 15.32 -9.59
C LEU A 157 7.44 15.04 -11.05
N SER A 158 6.15 15.07 -11.39
CA SER A 158 5.66 14.83 -12.75
C SER A 158 5.86 16.03 -13.69
N GLY A 159 6.10 17.23 -13.16
CA GLY A 159 6.15 18.47 -13.94
C GLY A 159 4.78 18.96 -14.39
N TYR A 160 3.73 18.64 -13.64
CA TYR A 160 2.38 19.13 -13.88
C TYR A 160 2.30 20.65 -13.66
N GLY A 161 1.82 21.35 -14.69
CA GLY A 161 1.71 22.81 -14.72
C GLY A 161 0.28 23.35 -14.73
N GLY A 162 -0.73 22.50 -14.55
CA GLY A 162 -2.13 22.93 -14.46
C GLY A 162 -2.52 23.48 -13.09
N ASP A 163 -3.81 23.75 -12.91
CA ASP A 163 -4.37 24.26 -11.66
C ASP A 163 -4.19 23.26 -10.52
N ARG A 164 -3.98 23.82 -9.31
CA ARG A 164 -3.58 23.07 -8.11
C ARG A 164 -4.48 23.33 -6.91
N ASP A 165 -5.79 23.40 -7.14
CA ASP A 165 -6.82 23.59 -6.11
C ASP A 165 -7.33 22.24 -5.60
N TRP A 166 -6.61 21.67 -4.64
CA TRP A 166 -6.97 20.43 -3.97
C TRP A 166 -7.53 20.74 -2.56
N PRO A 167 -8.63 20.08 -2.14
CA PRO A 167 -9.30 20.33 -0.86
C PRO A 167 -8.52 19.81 0.38
#